data_AF-X1L5P6-F1
#
_entry.id   AF-X1L5P6-F1
#
_cell.length_a   1.000
_cell.length_b   1.000
_cell.length_c   1.000
_cell.angle_alpha   90.00
_cell.angle_beta   90.00
_cell.angle_gamma   90.00
#
_symmetry.space_group_name_H-M   'P 1'
#
loop_
_entity.id
_entity.type
_entity.pdbx_description
1 polymer ?
#
loop_
_entity_poly.entity_id
_entity_poly.type
_entity_poly.pdbx_seq_one_letter_code
_entity_poly.pdbx_strand_id
1 'polypeptide(L)' 'MTEKFVEINNIRICYQVQGDGYPFVLLHGFGMYKEFWKFHIKELSKEFK' A
#
# COMPACT_ATOMS: atom_id res chain seq x y z
N MET A 1 1.19 0.50 -12.87
CA MET A 1 1.47 0.28 -11.43
C MET A 1 2.19 -1.04 -11.31
N THR A 2 3.31 -1.08 -10.59
CA THR A 2 4.10 -2.30 -10.44
C THR A 2 3.87 -2.87 -9.05
N GLU A 3 3.38 -4.11 -8.97
CA GLU A 3 3.27 -4.81 -7.70
C GLU A 3 4.66 -5.11 -7.14
N LYS A 4 4.81 -4.91 -5.82
CA LYS A 4 6.01 -5.24 -5.08
C LYS A 4 5.71 -6.37 -4.11
N PHE A 5 6.75 -7.13 -3.78
CA PHE A 5 6.67 -8.23 -2.83
C PHE A 5 7.78 -8.09 -1.78
N VAL A 6 7.48 -8.46 -0.54
CA VAL A 6 8.45 -8.57 0.54
C VAL A 6 8.24 -9.91 1.25
N GLU A 7 9.34 -10.57 1.59
CA GLU A 7 9.36 -11.76 2.43
C GLU A 7 9.64 -11.34 3.87
N ILE A 8 8.70 -11.60 4.77
CA ILE A 8 8.85 -11.32 6.21
C ILE A 8 8.09 -12.36 7.02
N ASN A 9 8.68 -12.84 8.12
CA ASN A 9 8.06 -13.87 8.98
C ASN A 9 7.58 -15.10 8.19
N ASN A 10 8.35 -15.53 7.19
CA ASN A 10 8.04 -16.65 6.29
C ASN A 10 6.73 -16.47 5.49
N ILE A 11 6.31 -15.21 5.29
CA ILE A 11 5.13 -14.83 4.52
C ILE A 11 5.55 -13.87 3.41
N ARG A 12 5.05 -14.12 2.20
CA ARG A 12 5.20 -13.23 1.06
C ARG A 12 4.05 -12.24 0.99
N ILE A 13 4.33 -10.97 1.25
CA ILE A 13 3.33 -9.89 1.24
C ILE A 13 3.40 -9.13 -0.08
N CYS A 14 2.26 -9.03 -0.78
CA CYS A 14 2.09 -8.16 -1.96
C CYS A 14 1.66 -6.76 -1.53
N TYR A 15 2.36 -5.73 -2.01
CA TYR A 15 2.07 -4.33 -1.71
C TYR A 15 2.35 -3.43 -2.91
N GLN A 16 1.94 -2.18 -2.79
CA GLN A 16 2.17 -1.14 -3.78
C GLN A 16 2.59 0.15 -3.05
N VAL A 17 3.42 0.94 -3.71
CA VAL A 17 3.94 2.22 -3.19
C VAL A 17 3.56 3.30 -4.18
N GLN A 18 3.00 4.41 -3.69
CA GLN A 18 2.61 5.56 -4.51
C GLN A 18 2.86 6.85 -3.74
N GLY A 19 3.45 7.84 -4.42
CA GLY A 19 3.88 9.10 -3.82
C GLY A 19 5.36 9.11 -3.48
N ASP A 20 5.87 10.28 -3.11
CA ASP A 20 7.31 10.53 -2.87
C ASP A 20 7.59 11.12 -1.47
N GLY A 21 6.55 11.27 -0.65
CA GLY A 21 6.59 11.95 0.65
C GLY A 21 7.01 11.07 1.84
N TYR A 22 6.39 11.33 3.01
CA TYR A 22 6.65 10.59 4.24
C TYR A 22 6.04 9.18 4.22
N PRO A 23 6.69 8.16 4.82
CA PRO A 23 6.17 6.80 4.80
C PRO A 23 4.82 6.72 5.52
N PHE A 24 3.81 6.17 4.84
CA PHE A 24 2.47 5.97 5.38
C PHE A 24 1.89 4.61 4.96
N VAL A 25 1.51 3.78 5.93
CA VAL A 25 1.07 2.41 5.68
C VAL A 25 -0.45 2.29 5.82
N LEU A 26 -1.10 1.88 4.73
CA LEU A 26 -2.53 1.54 4.73
C LEU A 26 -2.72 0.04 4.91
N LEU A 27 -3.32 -0.35 6.04
CA LEU A 27 -3.64 -1.74 6.38
C LEU A 27 -5.15 -1.97 6.25
N HIS A 28 -5.55 -3.00 5.49
CA HIS A 28 -6.95 -3.38 5.37
C HIS A 28 -7.34 -4.44 6.39
N GLY A 29 -8.66 -4.61 6.59
CA GLY A 29 -9.22 -5.64 7.47
C GLY A 29 -9.63 -6.92 6.74
N PHE A 30 -10.45 -7.72 7.41
CA PHE A 30 -11.01 -8.98 6.90
C PHE A 30 -11.85 -8.77 5.63
N GLY A 31 -11.70 -9.66 4.64
CA GLY A 31 -12.45 -9.64 3.38
C GLY A 31 -12.02 -8.55 2.38
N MET A 32 -11.01 -7.76 2.71
CA MET A 32 -10.54 -6.62 1.91
C MET A 32 -9.16 -6.92 1.30
N TYR A 33 -8.74 -6.10 0.34
CA TYR A 33 -7.42 -6.13 -0.28
C TYR A 33 -6.91 -4.71 -0.61
N LYS A 34 -5.64 -4.57 -0.96
CA LYS A 34 -4.94 -3.27 -1.15
C LYS A 34 -5.67 -2.27 -2.06
N GLU A 35 -6.36 -2.76 -3.09
CA GLU A 35 -7.07 -1.94 -4.08
C GLU A 35 -8.30 -1.22 -3.51
N PHE A 36 -8.83 -1.63 -2.34
CA PHE A 36 -9.90 -0.89 -1.67
C PHE A 36 -9.47 0.53 -1.27
N TRP A 37 -8.17 0.78 -1.15
CA TRP A 37 -7.63 2.10 -0.85
C TRP A 37 -7.52 3.02 -2.07
N LYS A 38 -7.82 2.57 -3.30
CA LYS A 38 -7.57 3.32 -4.55
C LYS A 38 -8.06 4.77 -4.55
N PHE A 39 -9.20 5.05 -3.92
CA PHE A 39 -9.77 6.39 -3.84
C PHE A 39 -9.04 7.30 -2.85
N HIS A 40 -8.48 6.72 -1.79
CA HIS A 40 -7.71 7.43 -0.76
C HIS A 40 -6.29 7.74 -1.26
N ILE A 41 -5.68 6.78 -1.99
CA ILE A 41 -4.31 6.89 -2.49
C ILE A 41 -4.10 8.15 -3.33
N LYS A 42 -5.09 8.56 -4.14
CA LYS A 42 -4.99 9.75 -5.00
C LYS A 42 -4.67 11.03 -4.22
N GLU A 43 -5.24 11.19 -3.04
CA GLU A 43 -5.02 12.38 -2.22
C GLU A 43 -3.81 12.21 -1.32
N LEU A 44 -3.69 11.06 -0.66
CA LEU A 44 -2.59 10.78 0.29
C LEU A 44 -1.20 10.81 -0.38
N SER A 45 -1.09 10.33 -1.62
CA SER A 45 0.19 10.27 -2.34
C SER A 45 0.79 11.64 -2.70
N LYS A 46 0.05 12.74 -2.49
CA LYS A 46 0.59 14.11 -2.65
C LYS A 46 1.58 14.48 -1.55
N GLU A 47 1.40 13.92 -0.35
CA GLU A 47 2.20 14.25 0.84
C GLU A 47 2.91 13.04 1.46
N PHE A 48 2.44 11.83 1.14
CA PHE A 48 2.91 10.57 1.72
C PHE A 48 3.37 9.59 0.64
N LYS A 49 4.05 8.51 1.05
CA LYS A 49 4.44 7.38 0.20
C LYS A 49 4.31 6.03 0.87
#